data_AF-A0AA38I615-F1
#
_entry.id   AF-A0AA38I615-F1
#
_cell.length_a   1.000
_cell.length_b   1.000
_cell.length_c   1.000
_cell.angle_alpha   90.00
_cell.angle_beta   90.00
_cell.angle_gamma   90.00
#
_symmetry.space_group_name_H-M   'P 1'
#
loop_
_entity.id
_entity.type
_entity.pdbx_description
1 polymer ?
#
loop_
_entity_poly.entity_id
_entity_poly.type
_entity_poly.pdbx_seq_one_letter_code
_entity_poly.pdbx_strand_id
1 'polypeptide(L)'
;MNHLNFTSEKLSVEDLTELATSPKCGAVSVFLGTTRDNFENKTVVKLEYEAYESMALKSLEKICEEIRTKWTQVENIVIYHRLGVVPVKEASIVIAISSPHRADAIQATEWCINTVKEKVPIWKKEIYSDSQPEWKENKECGWSTYYPPKLKKFKLDFDQKVEVPTVSPHLVQIKASNTDLTKRIENFMERKRNDINVNNVREFCTSERNSEFTCARVDAVLQKRKDSKGHLQVSRVLNTYHRDQMNADYLMKYIPPNGIEERLQNLEVQLSLNTAVPKNVYTRLKRLEDRLLHLESISPEYINFWDKTHLANKFVKKKIFTVQEIDSLISDLEKKSSEDKKT
;
A
#
# COMPACT_ATOMS: atom_id res chain seq x y z
N MET A 1 -3.95 -13.64 -34.21
CA MET A 1 -3.82 -14.60 -33.08
C MET A 1 -2.92 -14.03 -31.99
N ASN A 2 -2.99 -14.56 -30.77
CA ASN A 2 -2.12 -14.16 -29.66
C ASN A 2 -1.16 -15.31 -29.35
N HIS A 3 0.14 -15.05 -29.34
CA HIS A 3 1.18 -16.01 -28.98
C HIS A 3 1.91 -15.46 -27.75
N LEU A 4 1.55 -15.97 -26.57
CA LEU A 4 2.03 -15.50 -25.29
C LEU A 4 2.78 -16.64 -24.59
N ASN A 5 4.02 -16.42 -24.18
CA ASN A 5 4.77 -17.44 -23.47
C ASN A 5 5.87 -16.86 -22.55
N PHE A 6 6.17 -17.62 -21.49
CA PHE A 6 7.32 -17.42 -20.63
C PHE A 6 8.27 -18.61 -20.80
N THR A 7 9.56 -18.35 -21.00
CA THR A 7 10.57 -19.42 -21.17
C THR A 7 11.85 -19.07 -20.44
N SER A 8 12.62 -20.07 -20.01
CA SER A 8 13.98 -19.85 -19.49
C SER A 8 15.04 -19.82 -20.62
N GLU A 9 14.66 -20.32 -21.80
CA GLU A 9 15.53 -20.45 -22.97
C GLU A 9 15.76 -19.12 -23.68
N LYS A 10 16.78 -19.09 -24.53
CA LYS A 10 17.11 -17.91 -25.33
C LYS A 10 16.02 -17.65 -26.37
N LEU A 11 15.59 -16.40 -26.48
CA LEU A 11 14.58 -15.99 -27.46
C LEU A 11 15.21 -15.84 -28.85
N SER A 12 14.66 -16.54 -29.83
CA SER A 12 14.97 -16.37 -31.25
C SER A 12 14.11 -15.26 -31.84
N VAL A 13 14.73 -14.19 -32.34
CA VAL A 13 13.99 -13.07 -32.94
C VAL A 13 13.34 -13.48 -34.25
N GLU A 14 14.00 -14.34 -35.02
CA GLU A 14 13.56 -14.80 -36.33
C GLU A 14 12.26 -15.61 -36.21
N ASP A 15 12.27 -16.67 -35.38
CA ASP A 15 11.10 -17.54 -35.14
C ASP A 15 9.88 -16.75 -34.63
N LEU A 16 10.12 -15.79 -33.73
CA LEU A 16 9.05 -14.96 -33.16
C LEU A 16 8.50 -13.94 -34.16
N THR A 17 9.34 -13.48 -35.09
CA THR A 17 8.90 -12.59 -36.19
C THR A 17 8.11 -13.38 -37.23
N GLU A 18 8.51 -14.61 -37.53
CA GLU A 18 7.78 -15.52 -38.42
C GLU A 18 6.39 -15.83 -37.84
N LEU A 19 6.29 -16.13 -36.54
CA LEU A 19 5.01 -16.33 -35.84
C LEU A 19 4.07 -15.11 -35.93
N ALA A 20 4.61 -13.90 -35.96
CA ALA A 20 3.80 -12.69 -36.12
C ALA A 20 3.38 -12.46 -37.59
N THR A 21 4.10 -13.02 -38.55
CA THR A 21 3.86 -12.81 -39.98
C THR A 21 2.54 -13.44 -40.42
N SER A 22 1.82 -12.79 -41.33
CA SER A 22 0.54 -13.25 -41.86
C SER A 22 0.36 -12.78 -43.30
N PRO A 23 -0.27 -13.59 -44.19
CA PRO A 23 -0.57 -13.17 -45.55
C PRO A 23 -1.42 -11.90 -45.66
N LYS A 24 -2.15 -11.53 -44.60
CA LYS A 24 -3.00 -10.33 -44.54
C LYS A 24 -2.24 -9.06 -44.11
N CYS A 25 -1.01 -9.19 -43.65
CA CYS A 25 -0.26 -8.09 -43.04
C CYS A 25 0.86 -7.61 -43.95
N GLY A 26 0.90 -6.31 -44.22
CA GLY A 26 2.00 -5.67 -44.94
C GLY A 26 3.14 -5.19 -44.03
N ALA A 27 2.97 -5.26 -42.71
CA ALA A 27 3.97 -4.82 -41.76
C ALA A 27 4.00 -5.69 -40.49
N VAL A 28 5.21 -5.91 -39.99
CA VAL A 28 5.50 -6.48 -38.67
C VAL A 28 6.45 -5.52 -37.97
N SER A 29 6.10 -5.12 -36.75
CA SER A 29 6.96 -4.31 -35.89
C SER A 29 7.45 -5.17 -34.74
N VAL A 30 8.77 -5.19 -34.53
CA VAL A 30 9.41 -6.02 -33.51
C VAL A 30 10.17 -5.14 -32.53
N PHE A 31 9.89 -5.31 -31.25
CA PHE A 31 10.64 -4.73 -30.15
C PHE A 31 11.48 -5.81 -29.47
N LEU A 32 12.76 -5.50 -29.29
CA LEU A 32 13.75 -6.36 -28.65
C LEU A 32 14.29 -5.67 -27.39
N GLY A 33 13.94 -6.18 -26.21
CA GLY A 33 14.51 -5.70 -24.95
C GLY A 33 15.78 -6.48 -24.61
N THR A 34 16.96 -5.89 -24.82
CA THR A 34 18.25 -6.52 -24.51
C THR A 34 18.89 -6.01 -23.22
N THR A 35 19.58 -6.90 -22.50
CA THR A 35 20.36 -6.54 -21.31
C THR A 35 21.58 -5.68 -21.68
N ARG A 36 21.72 -4.54 -21.01
CA ARG A 36 22.88 -3.64 -21.13
C ARG A 36 23.94 -3.98 -20.07
N ASP A 37 25.18 -3.64 -20.34
CA ASP A 37 26.33 -3.83 -19.46
C ASP A 37 26.49 -2.74 -18.39
N ASN A 38 25.73 -1.64 -18.49
CA ASN A 38 25.84 -0.50 -17.59
C ASN A 38 24.49 -0.04 -17.01
N PHE A 39 24.51 0.32 -15.73
CA PHE A 39 23.40 1.00 -15.06
C PHE A 39 23.93 1.89 -13.94
N GLU A 40 23.65 3.20 -13.98
CA GLU A 40 24.02 4.18 -12.94
C GLU A 40 25.50 4.08 -12.49
N ASN A 41 26.43 4.03 -13.45
CA ASN A 41 27.89 3.87 -13.25
C ASN A 41 28.35 2.53 -12.65
N LYS A 42 27.48 1.53 -12.58
CA LYS A 42 27.82 0.16 -12.18
C LYS A 42 27.86 -0.76 -13.41
N THR A 43 28.79 -1.71 -13.37
CA THR A 43 28.91 -2.77 -14.38
C THR A 43 27.93 -3.90 -14.05
N VAL A 44 26.94 -4.10 -14.93
CA VAL A 44 25.95 -5.17 -14.82
C VAL A 44 26.50 -6.41 -15.53
N VAL A 45 26.52 -7.54 -14.82
CA VAL A 45 27.00 -8.83 -15.35
C VAL A 45 25.85 -9.60 -16.00
N LYS A 46 24.69 -9.62 -15.35
CA LYS A 46 23.50 -10.34 -15.79
C LYS A 46 22.24 -9.80 -15.09
N LEU A 47 21.09 -10.09 -15.68
CA LEU A 47 19.79 -9.86 -15.07
C LEU A 47 19.15 -11.19 -14.66
N GLU A 48 18.39 -11.18 -13.58
CA GLU A 48 17.53 -12.28 -13.15
C GLU A 48 16.08 -11.81 -13.20
N TYR A 49 15.23 -12.54 -13.93
CA TYR A 49 13.81 -12.26 -14.05
C TYR A 49 12.97 -13.31 -13.34
N GLU A 50 12.05 -12.85 -12.50
CA GLU A 50 11.04 -13.68 -11.85
C GLU A 50 9.65 -13.16 -12.24
N ALA A 51 8.69 -14.06 -12.41
CA ALA A 51 7.32 -13.68 -12.73
C ALA A 51 6.33 -14.58 -12.00
N TYR A 52 5.17 -14.02 -11.67
CA TYR A 52 4.04 -14.85 -11.30
C TYR A 52 3.28 -15.27 -12.57
N GLU A 53 3.77 -16.33 -13.22
CA GLU A 53 3.43 -16.69 -14.60
C GLU A 53 1.93 -16.73 -14.89
N SER A 54 1.12 -17.37 -14.04
CA SER A 54 -0.32 -17.51 -14.28
C SER A 54 -1.07 -16.17 -14.24
N MET A 55 -0.65 -15.24 -13.39
CA MET A 55 -1.19 -13.89 -13.33
C MET A 55 -0.63 -13.03 -14.47
N ALA A 56 0.66 -13.18 -14.78
CA ALA A 56 1.32 -12.46 -15.85
C ALA A 56 0.72 -12.80 -17.22
N LEU A 57 0.44 -14.08 -17.51
CA LEU A 57 -0.24 -14.51 -18.73
C LEU A 57 -1.62 -13.86 -18.86
N LYS A 58 -2.43 -13.88 -17.80
CA LYS A 58 -3.76 -13.22 -17.81
C LYS A 58 -3.65 -11.70 -18.03
N SER A 59 -2.65 -11.05 -17.45
CA SER A 59 -2.41 -9.62 -17.68
C SER A 59 -1.99 -9.36 -19.13
N LEU A 60 -1.15 -10.22 -19.73
CA LEU A 60 -0.78 -10.12 -21.14
C LEU A 60 -1.96 -10.36 -22.09
N GLU A 61 -2.85 -11.29 -21.77
CA GLU A 61 -4.10 -11.51 -22.53
C GLU A 61 -4.97 -10.25 -22.54
N LYS A 62 -5.18 -9.63 -21.37
CA LYS A 62 -5.91 -8.35 -21.27
C LYS A 62 -5.26 -7.24 -22.08
N ILE A 63 -3.93 -7.16 -22.07
CA ILE A 63 -3.19 -6.19 -22.91
C ILE A 63 -3.46 -6.46 -24.39
N CYS A 64 -3.49 -7.72 -24.83
CA CYS A 64 -3.80 -8.06 -26.22
C CYS A 64 -5.23 -7.65 -26.62
N GLU A 65 -6.20 -7.80 -25.71
CA GLU A 65 -7.58 -7.34 -25.92
C GLU A 65 -7.65 -5.81 -26.03
N GLU A 66 -6.94 -5.08 -25.16
CA GLU A 66 -6.82 -3.62 -25.22
C GLU A 66 -6.18 -3.16 -26.55
N ILE A 67 -5.14 -3.85 -27.04
CA ILE A 67 -4.51 -3.56 -28.34
C ILE A 67 -5.52 -3.71 -29.47
N ARG A 68 -6.28 -4.82 -29.50
CA ARG A 68 -7.26 -5.08 -30.56
C ARG A 68 -8.41 -4.08 -30.55
N THR A 69 -8.72 -3.52 -29.39
CA THR A 69 -9.73 -2.46 -29.26
C THR A 69 -9.22 -1.14 -29.84
N LYS A 70 -7.94 -0.81 -29.66
CA LYS A 70 -7.32 0.43 -30.14
C LYS A 70 -6.92 0.37 -31.62
N TRP A 71 -6.37 -0.76 -32.06
CA TRP A 71 -5.91 -1.02 -33.42
C TRP A 71 -6.61 -2.26 -33.96
N THR A 72 -7.80 -2.06 -34.52
CA THR A 72 -8.67 -3.14 -35.01
C THR A 72 -8.07 -3.94 -36.17
N GLN A 73 -7.09 -3.37 -36.87
CA GLN A 73 -6.38 -4.01 -37.98
C GLN A 73 -5.20 -4.90 -37.52
N VAL A 74 -4.86 -4.91 -36.24
CA VAL A 74 -3.80 -5.79 -35.72
C VAL A 74 -4.25 -7.25 -35.77
N GLU A 75 -3.47 -8.08 -36.47
CA GLU A 75 -3.79 -9.49 -36.70
C GLU A 75 -3.09 -10.36 -35.65
N ASN A 76 -1.76 -10.44 -35.68
CA ASN A 76 -0.99 -11.25 -34.74
C ASN A 76 -0.25 -10.40 -33.71
N ILE A 77 -0.26 -10.88 -32.47
CA ILE A 77 0.44 -10.31 -31.34
C ILE A 77 1.27 -11.43 -30.72
N VAL A 78 2.58 -11.27 -30.69
CA VAL A 78 3.53 -12.20 -30.10
C VAL A 78 4.23 -11.48 -28.95
N ILE A 79 4.15 -12.03 -27.74
CA ILE A 79 4.84 -11.51 -26.56
C ILE A 79 5.50 -12.67 -25.84
N TYR A 80 6.83 -12.71 -25.93
CA TYR A 80 7.64 -13.73 -25.27
C TYR A 80 8.59 -13.05 -24.31
N HIS A 81 8.61 -13.54 -23.08
CA HIS A 81 9.50 -13.04 -22.05
C HIS A 81 10.35 -14.17 -21.47
N ARG A 82 11.65 -13.92 -21.38
CA ARG A 82 12.61 -14.83 -20.79
C ARG A 82 12.64 -14.68 -19.26
N LEU A 83 12.51 -15.77 -18.54
CA LEU A 83 12.63 -15.85 -17.09
C LEU A 83 13.98 -16.45 -16.69
N GLY A 84 14.37 -16.25 -15.43
CA GLY A 84 15.66 -16.67 -14.93
C GLY A 84 16.79 -15.75 -15.39
N VAL A 85 17.96 -16.33 -15.65
CA VAL A 85 19.19 -15.58 -15.90
C VAL A 85 19.28 -15.14 -17.37
N VAL A 86 19.45 -13.84 -17.58
CA VAL A 86 19.66 -13.22 -18.89
C VAL A 86 21.01 -12.47 -18.90
N PRO A 87 22.02 -13.01 -19.59
CA PRO A 87 23.30 -12.34 -19.78
C PRO A 87 23.19 -11.00 -20.53
N VAL A 88 24.24 -10.19 -20.40
CA VAL A 88 24.44 -8.98 -21.22
C VAL A 88 24.38 -9.32 -22.72
N LYS A 89 23.81 -8.40 -23.52
CA LYS A 89 23.54 -8.55 -24.97
C LYS A 89 22.47 -9.58 -25.35
N GLU A 90 21.87 -10.28 -24.40
CA GLU A 90 20.76 -11.19 -24.70
C GLU A 90 19.41 -10.53 -24.48
N ALA A 91 18.40 -11.02 -25.20
CA ALA A 91 17.03 -10.52 -25.13
C ALA A 91 16.30 -11.08 -23.91
N SER A 92 15.71 -10.19 -23.11
CA SER A 92 14.80 -10.54 -22.02
C SER A 92 13.35 -10.60 -22.49
N ILE A 93 12.98 -9.80 -23.49
CA ILE A 93 11.61 -9.76 -24.02
C ILE A 93 11.65 -9.49 -25.53
N VAL A 94 10.77 -10.17 -26.25
CA VAL A 94 10.47 -9.92 -27.65
C VAL A 94 8.97 -9.67 -27.78
N ILE A 95 8.62 -8.56 -28.42
CA ILE A 95 7.24 -8.25 -28.79
C ILE A 95 7.21 -8.09 -30.30
N ALA A 96 6.39 -8.85 -31.00
CA ALA A 96 6.18 -8.72 -32.44
C ALA A 96 4.69 -8.57 -32.74
N ILE A 97 4.31 -7.49 -33.42
CA ILE A 97 2.92 -7.18 -33.75
C ILE A 97 2.79 -6.93 -35.25
N SER A 98 1.81 -7.59 -35.87
CA SER A 98 1.54 -7.47 -37.30
C SER A 98 0.23 -6.76 -37.60
N SER A 99 0.25 -5.97 -38.68
CA SER A 99 -0.91 -5.24 -39.20
C SER A 99 -0.81 -5.09 -40.73
N PRO A 100 -1.94 -4.94 -41.46
CA PRO A 100 -1.95 -4.51 -42.85
C PRO A 100 -1.07 -3.28 -43.13
N HIS A 101 -1.02 -2.32 -42.20
CA HIS A 101 -0.29 -1.07 -42.36
C HIS A 101 0.71 -0.83 -41.24
N ARG A 102 1.88 -0.27 -41.60
CA ARG A 102 3.01 -0.06 -40.68
C ARG A 102 2.71 0.83 -39.48
N ALA A 103 1.82 1.81 -39.62
CA ALA A 103 1.53 2.78 -38.57
C ALA A 103 0.96 2.09 -37.32
N ASP A 104 -0.05 1.23 -37.51
CA ASP A 104 -0.70 0.49 -36.44
C ASP A 104 0.28 -0.49 -35.78
N ALA A 105 1.10 -1.21 -36.57
CA ALA A 105 2.08 -2.15 -36.02
C ALA A 105 3.10 -1.46 -35.10
N ILE A 106 3.65 -0.32 -35.53
CA ILE A 106 4.65 0.43 -34.76
C ILE A 106 4.04 0.99 -33.46
N GLN A 107 2.90 1.68 -33.58
CA GLN A 107 2.23 2.30 -32.43
C GLN A 107 1.75 1.26 -31.41
N ALA A 108 1.19 0.15 -31.88
CA ALA A 108 0.76 -0.95 -31.01
C ALA A 108 1.95 -1.57 -30.26
N THR A 109 3.10 -1.72 -30.93
CA THR A 109 4.31 -2.30 -30.31
C THR A 109 4.85 -1.40 -29.20
N GLU A 110 4.98 -0.10 -29.47
CA GLU A 110 5.42 0.89 -28.48
C GLU A 110 4.47 0.93 -27.28
N TRP A 111 3.16 0.97 -27.54
CA TRP A 111 2.17 0.96 -26.48
C TRP A 111 2.24 -0.33 -25.66
N CYS A 112 2.38 -1.48 -26.31
CA CYS A 112 2.45 -2.78 -25.68
C CYS A 112 3.60 -2.87 -24.67
N ILE A 113 4.84 -2.50 -25.06
CA ILE A 113 5.99 -2.59 -24.13
C ILE A 113 5.81 -1.69 -22.90
N ASN A 114 5.27 -0.48 -23.09
CA ASN A 114 5.03 0.46 -21.99
C ASN A 114 3.99 -0.12 -21.01
N THR A 115 2.88 -0.66 -21.54
CA THR A 115 1.83 -1.26 -20.71
C THR A 115 2.28 -2.56 -20.05
N VAL A 116 3.12 -3.37 -20.71
CA VAL A 116 3.71 -4.57 -20.09
C VAL A 116 4.52 -4.21 -18.86
N LYS A 117 5.40 -3.19 -18.96
CA LYS A 117 6.21 -2.73 -17.83
C LYS A 117 5.41 -2.12 -16.68
N GLU A 118 4.27 -1.51 -17.00
CA GLU A 118 3.38 -0.89 -16.03
C GLU A 118 2.50 -1.91 -15.27
N LYS A 119 1.88 -2.86 -16.00
CA LYS A 119 0.79 -3.70 -15.47
C LYS A 119 1.18 -5.15 -15.20
N VAL A 120 2.20 -5.70 -15.86
CA VAL A 120 2.47 -7.14 -15.80
C VAL A 120 3.40 -7.46 -14.62
N PRO A 121 3.05 -8.44 -13.76
CA PRO A 121 3.83 -8.81 -12.57
C PRO A 121 5.08 -9.61 -12.95
N ILE A 122 6.08 -8.91 -13.51
CA ILE A 122 7.41 -9.42 -13.82
C ILE A 122 8.41 -8.53 -13.08
N TRP A 123 9.29 -9.15 -12.32
CA TRP A 123 10.31 -8.46 -11.53
C TRP A 123 11.68 -8.75 -12.11
N LYS A 124 12.54 -7.72 -12.10
CA LYS A 124 13.93 -7.82 -12.54
C LYS A 124 14.87 -7.53 -11.39
N LYS A 125 15.93 -8.32 -11.32
CA LYS A 125 17.01 -8.21 -10.35
C LYS A 125 18.32 -8.05 -11.11
N GLU A 126 19.06 -7.00 -10.79
CA GLU A 126 20.33 -6.67 -11.41
C GLU A 126 21.46 -7.29 -10.59
N ILE A 127 22.37 -7.99 -11.27
CA ILE A 127 23.57 -8.56 -10.67
C ILE A 127 24.78 -7.82 -11.22
N TYR A 128 25.54 -7.24 -10.30
CA TYR A 128 26.71 -6.42 -10.59
C TYR A 128 28.00 -7.20 -10.31
N SER A 129 29.13 -6.74 -10.88
CA SER A 129 30.45 -7.31 -10.60
C SER A 129 30.89 -7.08 -9.15
N ASP A 130 30.71 -5.84 -8.68
CA ASP A 130 31.37 -5.35 -7.46
C ASP A 130 30.38 -4.94 -6.35
N SER A 131 29.08 -5.21 -6.53
CA SER A 131 28.06 -4.82 -5.55
C SER A 131 26.97 -5.88 -5.38
N GLN A 132 26.26 -5.78 -4.26
CA GLN A 132 25.18 -6.71 -3.93
C GLN A 132 24.05 -6.65 -4.97
N PRO A 133 23.40 -7.78 -5.30
CA PRO A 133 22.28 -7.81 -6.22
C PRO A 133 21.13 -6.91 -5.76
N GLU A 134 20.48 -6.22 -6.71
CA GLU A 134 19.43 -5.26 -6.41
C GLU A 134 18.17 -5.51 -7.23
N TRP A 135 17.02 -5.58 -6.56
CA TRP A 135 15.70 -5.60 -7.21
C TRP A 135 15.35 -4.20 -7.71
N LYS A 136 14.88 -4.10 -8.95
CA LYS A 136 14.52 -2.80 -9.54
C LYS A 136 13.02 -2.65 -9.71
N GLU A 137 12.57 -1.44 -9.46
CA GLU A 137 11.21 -0.98 -9.72
C GLU A 137 11.12 -0.33 -11.11
N ASN A 138 10.00 -0.51 -11.79
CA ASN A 138 9.74 0.12 -13.08
C ASN A 138 9.21 1.55 -12.87
N LYS A 139 9.71 2.51 -13.65
CA LYS A 139 9.28 3.92 -13.58
C LYS A 139 7.86 4.10 -14.11
N GLU A 140 7.45 3.16 -14.96
CA GLU A 140 6.17 3.09 -15.61
C GLU A 140 5.03 2.70 -14.64
N CYS A 141 5.35 2.19 -13.44
CA CYS A 141 4.36 1.83 -12.41
C CYS A 141 3.80 3.08 -11.70
N GLY A 142 2.58 3.50 -12.05
CA GLY A 142 1.93 4.68 -11.44
C GLY A 142 1.68 4.57 -9.93
N TRP A 143 1.54 3.36 -9.39
CA TRP A 143 1.27 3.11 -7.96
C TRP A 143 2.47 3.40 -7.05
N SER A 144 3.70 3.46 -7.59
CA SER A 144 4.92 3.84 -6.86
C SER A 144 4.78 5.20 -6.17
N THR A 145 3.97 6.09 -6.76
CA THR A 145 3.70 7.44 -6.26
C THR A 145 2.74 7.43 -5.06
N TYR A 146 1.89 6.40 -4.95
CA TYR A 146 0.74 6.42 -4.04
C TYR A 146 0.98 5.69 -2.71
N TYR A 147 1.71 4.57 -2.66
CA TYR A 147 1.89 3.84 -1.39
C TYR A 147 3.09 2.89 -1.34
N PRO A 148 3.77 2.75 -0.19
CA PRO A 148 3.72 3.64 0.98
C PRO A 148 4.57 4.90 0.72
N PRO A 149 4.39 6.00 1.50
CA PRO A 149 5.32 7.13 1.45
C PRO A 149 6.73 6.57 1.54
N LYS A 150 7.63 6.97 0.63
CA LYS A 150 9.05 6.59 0.65
C LYS A 150 9.50 6.66 2.09
N LEU A 151 9.59 5.50 2.76
CA LEU A 151 10.09 5.44 4.12
C LEU A 151 11.45 6.12 4.00
N LYS A 152 11.66 7.22 4.75
CA LYS A 152 13.01 7.77 4.88
C LYS A 152 13.87 6.55 5.14
N LYS A 153 14.76 6.21 4.20
CA LYS A 153 15.70 5.10 4.40
C LYS A 153 16.40 5.50 5.67
N PHE A 154 16.03 4.87 6.79
CA PHE A 154 16.80 4.98 8.01
C PHE A 154 18.12 4.39 7.59
N LYS A 155 19.13 5.24 7.37
CA LYS A 155 20.51 4.81 7.34
C LYS A 155 20.74 4.28 8.75
N LEU A 156 20.50 2.98 8.92
CA LEU A 156 21.11 2.23 9.99
C LEU A 156 22.59 2.25 9.65
N ASP A 157 23.33 3.15 10.29
CA ASP A 157 24.77 3.13 10.25
C ASP A 157 25.21 1.80 10.89
N PHE A 158 25.46 0.80 10.04
CA PHE A 158 25.91 -0.53 10.46
C PHE A 158 27.30 -0.51 11.13
N ASP A 159 27.98 0.64 11.16
CA ASP A 159 29.28 0.85 11.79
C ASP A 159 29.21 1.07 13.29
N GLN A 160 28.02 1.10 13.89
CA GLN A 160 27.94 1.05 15.35
C GLN A 160 28.34 -0.36 15.80
N LYS A 161 29.63 -0.57 16.09
CA LYS A 161 30.10 -1.68 16.92
C LYS A 161 29.36 -1.59 18.25
N VAL A 162 28.23 -2.27 18.35
CA VAL A 162 27.54 -2.46 19.62
C VAL A 162 28.47 -3.32 20.45
N GLU A 163 29.11 -2.72 21.45
CA GLU A 163 29.81 -3.48 22.48
C GLU A 163 28.76 -4.30 23.21
N VAL A 164 28.62 -5.56 22.79
CA VAL A 164 27.74 -6.49 23.46
C VAL A 164 28.39 -6.81 24.81
N PRO A 165 27.76 -6.51 25.95
CA PRO A 165 28.34 -6.85 27.24
C PRO A 165 28.58 -8.36 27.26
N THR A 166 29.74 -8.78 27.76
CA THR A 166 30.09 -10.20 27.92
C THR A 166 29.07 -10.89 28.83
N VAL A 167 28.06 -11.50 28.21
CA VAL A 167 27.05 -12.28 28.92
C VAL A 167 27.72 -13.58 29.38
N SER A 168 27.66 -13.85 30.69
CA SER A 168 28.20 -15.09 31.26
C SER A 168 27.67 -16.31 30.51
N PRO A 169 28.51 -17.29 30.11
CA PRO A 169 28.11 -18.41 29.26
C PRO A 169 26.94 -19.25 29.78
N HIS A 170 26.68 -19.22 31.10
CA HIS A 170 25.57 -19.92 31.73
C HIS A 170 24.19 -19.27 31.47
N LEU A 171 24.16 -17.98 31.08
CA LEU A 171 22.94 -17.25 30.73
C LEU A 171 22.57 -17.40 29.24
N VAL A 172 23.46 -17.95 28.42
CA VAL A 172 23.23 -18.17 26.99
C VAL A 172 22.55 -19.52 26.78
N GLN A 173 21.22 -19.51 26.73
CA GLN A 173 20.41 -20.72 26.54
C GLN A 173 20.35 -21.20 25.09
N ILE A 174 20.57 -20.31 24.12
CA ILE A 174 20.47 -20.60 22.69
C ILE A 174 21.73 -20.10 22.01
N LYS A 175 22.51 -21.02 21.43
CA LYS A 175 23.63 -20.70 20.53
C LYS A 175 23.19 -21.01 19.11
N ALA A 176 23.19 -20.00 18.24
CA ALA A 176 22.94 -20.17 16.81
C ALA A 176 24.22 -19.83 16.04
N SER A 177 24.60 -20.68 15.10
CA SER A 177 25.69 -20.38 14.17
C SER A 177 25.25 -19.29 13.18
N ASN A 178 26.19 -18.55 12.60
CA ASN A 178 25.86 -17.59 11.53
C ASN A 178 25.16 -18.28 10.35
N THR A 179 25.50 -19.53 10.06
CA THR A 179 24.83 -20.35 9.04
C THR A 179 23.37 -20.63 9.38
N ASP A 180 23.05 -20.90 10.66
CA ASP A 180 21.66 -21.10 11.09
C ASP A 180 20.85 -19.80 11.03
N LEU A 181 21.48 -18.66 11.33
CA LEU A 181 20.86 -17.35 11.21
C LEU A 181 20.52 -17.02 9.76
N THR A 182 21.47 -17.20 8.83
CA THR A 182 21.22 -17.00 7.40
C THR A 182 20.09 -17.88 6.89
N LYS A 183 20.09 -19.17 7.25
CA LYS A 183 19.02 -20.11 6.88
C LYS A 183 17.65 -19.71 7.43
N ARG A 184 17.58 -19.18 8.65
CA ARG A 184 16.33 -18.67 9.24
C ARG A 184 15.83 -17.42 8.52
N ILE A 185 16.74 -16.52 8.13
CA ILE A 185 16.40 -15.32 7.36
C ILE A 185 15.85 -15.72 5.99
N GLU A 186 16.51 -16.62 5.28
CA GLU A 186 16.06 -17.13 3.98
C GLU A 186 14.66 -17.76 4.07
N ASN A 187 14.45 -18.67 5.03
CA ASN A 187 13.15 -19.29 5.26
C ASN A 187 12.05 -18.27 5.63
N PHE A 188 12.39 -17.25 6.42
CA PHE A 188 11.45 -16.18 6.76
C PHE A 188 11.07 -15.36 5.53
N MET A 189 12.06 -14.98 4.71
CA MET A 189 11.86 -14.21 3.49
C MET A 189 11.03 -15.00 2.47
N GLU A 190 11.32 -16.29 2.30
CA GLU A 190 10.55 -17.19 1.43
C GLU A 190 9.10 -17.31 1.91
N ARG A 191 8.89 -17.55 3.21
CA ARG A 191 7.54 -17.59 3.78
C ARG A 191 6.79 -16.27 3.57
N LYS A 192 7.44 -15.13 3.77
CA LYS A 192 6.81 -13.81 3.55
C LYS A 192 6.48 -13.56 2.08
N ARG A 193 7.34 -13.96 1.14
CA ARG A 193 7.01 -13.93 -0.29
C ARG A 193 5.79 -14.79 -0.59
N ASN A 194 5.73 -16.00 -0.04
CA ASN A 194 4.59 -16.89 -0.25
C ASN A 194 3.29 -16.32 0.32
N ASP A 195 3.32 -15.73 1.51
CA ASP A 195 2.14 -15.07 2.11
C ASP A 195 1.65 -13.91 1.22
N ILE A 196 2.56 -13.05 0.75
CA ILE A 196 2.25 -11.94 -0.16
C ILE A 196 1.71 -12.46 -1.49
N ASN A 197 2.36 -13.47 -2.07
CA ASN A 197 1.92 -14.09 -3.32
C ASN A 197 0.49 -14.62 -3.18
N VAL A 198 0.19 -15.37 -2.11
CA VAL A 198 -1.17 -15.87 -1.83
C VAL A 198 -2.17 -14.72 -1.71
N ASN A 199 -1.80 -13.61 -1.07
CA ASN A 199 -2.66 -12.44 -0.98
C ASN A 199 -2.90 -11.79 -2.35
N ASN A 200 -1.85 -11.61 -3.15
CA ASN A 200 -1.93 -11.08 -4.51
C ASN A 200 -2.79 -11.98 -5.42
N VAL A 201 -2.64 -13.31 -5.30
CA VAL A 201 -3.49 -14.27 -6.02
C VAL A 201 -4.96 -14.06 -5.65
N ARG A 202 -5.25 -13.94 -4.35
CA ARG A 202 -6.62 -13.73 -3.86
C ARG A 202 -7.17 -12.44 -4.45
N GLU A 203 -6.53 -11.31 -4.18
CA GLU A 203 -6.95 -9.98 -4.66
C GLU A 203 -7.21 -9.96 -6.17
N PHE A 204 -6.30 -10.54 -6.96
CA PHE A 204 -6.41 -10.57 -8.42
C PHE A 204 -7.50 -11.53 -8.91
N CYS A 205 -7.61 -12.73 -8.34
CA CYS A 205 -8.59 -13.73 -8.78
C CYS A 205 -10.01 -13.44 -8.27
N THR A 206 -10.17 -12.70 -7.17
CA THR A 206 -11.50 -12.35 -6.62
C THR A 206 -12.17 -11.18 -7.31
N SER A 207 -11.51 -10.51 -8.27
CA SER A 207 -12.13 -9.45 -9.06
C SER A 207 -13.31 -9.93 -9.92
N GLU A 208 -13.43 -11.24 -10.14
CA GLU A 208 -14.63 -11.86 -10.74
C GLU A 208 -15.00 -13.16 -10.01
N ARG A 209 -15.74 -13.03 -8.90
CA ARG A 209 -16.88 -13.90 -8.50
C ARG A 209 -17.23 -13.74 -7.01
N ASN A 210 -18.49 -13.42 -6.77
CA ASN A 210 -19.24 -13.57 -5.52
C ASN A 210 -18.75 -12.79 -4.29
N SER A 211 -19.29 -11.58 -4.18
CA SER A 211 -19.43 -10.73 -2.98
C SER A 211 -20.13 -11.41 -1.78
N GLU A 212 -20.39 -12.71 -1.79
CA GLU A 212 -21.23 -13.38 -0.79
C GLU A 212 -20.46 -13.92 0.43
N PHE A 213 -19.12 -13.91 0.41
CA PHE A 213 -18.28 -14.46 1.49
C PHE A 213 -17.25 -13.48 2.07
N THR A 214 -17.33 -12.20 1.73
CA THR A 214 -16.45 -11.13 2.24
C THR A 214 -17.09 -10.46 3.46
N CYS A 215 -16.37 -10.36 4.59
CA CYS A 215 -16.87 -9.69 5.79
C CYS A 215 -16.47 -8.20 5.83
N ALA A 216 -17.36 -7.33 6.31
CA ALA A 216 -17.27 -5.88 6.12
C ALA A 216 -16.20 -5.14 6.97
N ARG A 217 -15.41 -5.85 7.80
CA ARG A 217 -14.39 -5.22 8.67
C ARG A 217 -12.99 -5.81 8.55
N VAL A 218 -12.83 -6.90 7.80
CA VAL A 218 -11.53 -7.55 7.57
C VAL A 218 -11.62 -8.22 6.20
N ASP A 219 -10.56 -8.20 5.39
CA ASP A 219 -10.49 -8.99 4.13
C ASP A 219 -10.39 -10.51 4.38
N ALA A 220 -10.98 -10.99 5.46
CA ALA A 220 -11.08 -12.40 5.79
C ALA A 220 -12.28 -13.01 5.07
N VAL A 221 -12.02 -13.92 4.14
CA VAL A 221 -13.04 -14.75 3.47
C VAL A 221 -13.29 -15.99 4.34
N LEU A 222 -14.54 -16.22 4.75
CA LEU A 222 -14.92 -17.42 5.51
C LEU A 222 -15.05 -18.62 4.57
N GLN A 223 -14.08 -19.53 4.56
CA GLN A 223 -14.13 -20.75 3.73
C GLN A 223 -14.77 -21.91 4.50
N LYS A 224 -16.04 -22.25 4.19
CA LYS A 224 -16.73 -23.43 4.76
C LYS A 224 -16.23 -24.71 4.08
N ARG A 225 -15.79 -25.71 4.86
CA ARG A 225 -15.51 -27.06 4.33
C ARG A 225 -16.82 -27.72 3.88
N LYS A 226 -16.79 -28.47 2.77
CA LYS A 226 -17.98 -29.16 2.21
C LYS A 226 -18.66 -30.09 3.22
N ASP A 227 -17.90 -30.61 4.18
CA ASP A 227 -18.36 -31.60 5.17
C ASP A 227 -18.73 -30.96 6.52
N SER A 228 -18.73 -29.63 6.60
CA SER A 228 -19.03 -28.88 7.82
C SER A 228 -20.53 -28.86 8.12
N LYS A 229 -20.92 -29.59 9.18
CA LYS A 229 -22.27 -29.54 9.78
C LYS A 229 -22.50 -28.33 10.71
N GLY A 230 -21.59 -27.35 10.74
CA GLY A 230 -21.72 -26.18 11.59
C GLY A 230 -22.89 -25.28 11.17
N HIS A 231 -23.82 -25.04 12.10
CA HIS A 231 -24.91 -24.06 11.98
C HIS A 231 -24.42 -22.65 12.30
N LEU A 232 -23.44 -22.14 11.55
CA LEU A 232 -23.12 -20.71 11.59
C LEU A 232 -24.17 -19.97 10.76
N GLN A 233 -25.14 -19.36 11.42
CA GLN A 233 -26.13 -18.51 10.79
C GLN A 233 -25.47 -17.16 10.47
N VAL A 234 -25.23 -16.91 9.19
CA VAL A 234 -24.73 -15.60 8.72
C VAL A 234 -25.91 -14.63 8.71
N SER A 235 -26.00 -13.76 9.70
CA SER A 235 -26.94 -12.63 9.67
C SER A 235 -26.28 -11.46 8.92
N ARG A 236 -26.85 -11.09 7.77
CA ARG A 236 -26.44 -9.86 7.08
C ARG A 236 -26.98 -8.67 7.85
N VAL A 237 -26.09 -7.82 8.36
CA VAL A 237 -26.45 -6.44 8.70
C VAL A 237 -26.35 -5.65 7.40
N LEU A 238 -27.49 -5.31 6.80
CA LEU A 238 -27.54 -4.35 5.70
C LEU A 238 -27.18 -2.99 6.26
N ASN A 239 -25.91 -2.62 6.15
CA ASN A 239 -25.49 -1.26 6.41
C ASN A 239 -25.90 -0.44 5.19
N THR A 240 -27.06 0.23 5.26
CA THR A 240 -27.58 1.11 4.19
C THR A 240 -26.76 2.39 4.01
N TYR A 241 -25.65 2.53 4.74
CA TYR A 241 -24.74 3.66 4.67
C TYR A 241 -23.46 3.27 3.91
N HIS A 242 -23.44 3.55 2.61
CA HIS A 242 -22.18 3.70 1.88
C HIS A 242 -21.48 4.95 2.42
N ARG A 243 -20.23 4.82 2.89
CA ARG A 243 -19.34 5.97 3.07
C ARG A 243 -18.84 6.39 1.70
N ASP A 244 -19.62 7.20 0.99
CA ASP A 244 -19.10 8.00 -0.11
C ASP A 244 -18.22 9.10 0.48
N GLN A 245 -16.91 8.85 0.58
CA GLN A 245 -15.93 9.85 1.01
C GLN A 245 -15.61 10.90 -0.06
N MET A 246 -16.34 10.94 -1.18
CA MET A 246 -15.96 11.73 -2.36
C MET A 246 -17.00 12.75 -2.84
N ASN A 247 -18.12 12.95 -2.15
CA ASN A 247 -19.11 13.94 -2.58
C ASN A 247 -19.60 14.83 -1.43
N ALA A 248 -19.09 16.06 -1.36
CA ALA A 248 -19.45 17.04 -0.33
C ALA A 248 -20.96 17.36 -0.32
N ASP A 249 -21.65 17.17 -1.46
CA ASP A 249 -23.09 17.39 -1.60
C ASP A 249 -23.98 16.32 -0.94
N TYR A 250 -23.43 15.13 -0.62
CA TYR A 250 -24.22 14.07 0.04
C TYR A 250 -24.67 14.47 1.45
N LEU A 251 -23.88 15.29 2.15
CA LEU A 251 -24.21 15.75 3.51
C LEU A 251 -25.46 16.65 3.54
N MET A 252 -25.75 17.39 2.47
CA MET A 252 -26.93 18.25 2.39
C MET A 252 -28.25 17.46 2.32
N LYS A 253 -28.21 16.20 1.85
CA LYS A 253 -29.42 15.38 1.61
C LYS A 253 -29.89 14.59 2.84
N TYR A 254 -29.01 14.36 3.82
CA TYR A 254 -29.26 13.53 5.01
C TYR A 254 -29.18 14.29 6.33
N ILE A 255 -28.95 15.60 6.31
CA ILE A 255 -29.27 16.42 7.48
C ILE A 255 -30.80 16.45 7.56
N PRO A 256 -31.43 15.84 8.59
CA PRO A 256 -32.85 16.04 8.80
C PRO A 256 -33.07 17.55 8.94
N PRO A 257 -34.17 18.14 8.43
CA PRO A 257 -34.44 19.57 8.61
C PRO A 257 -34.39 20.01 10.09
N ASN A 258 -34.52 19.04 11.02
CA ASN A 258 -34.46 19.24 12.46
C ASN A 258 -33.07 19.01 13.09
N GLY A 259 -32.02 18.66 12.34
CA GLY A 259 -30.68 18.46 12.93
C GLY A 259 -30.07 19.75 13.47
N ILE A 260 -30.37 20.89 12.83
CA ILE A 260 -30.00 22.22 13.36
C ILE A 260 -30.86 22.57 14.56
N GLU A 261 -32.16 22.23 14.51
CA GLU A 261 -33.13 22.49 15.57
C GLU A 261 -32.80 21.72 16.86
N GLU A 262 -32.51 20.42 16.76
CA GLU A 262 -32.12 19.55 17.87
C GLU A 262 -30.79 20.00 18.49
N ARG A 263 -29.82 20.39 17.65
CA ARG A 263 -28.54 20.94 18.11
C ARG A 263 -28.73 22.28 18.84
N LEU A 264 -29.57 23.16 18.32
CA LEU A 264 -29.90 24.42 19.00
C LEU A 264 -30.61 24.17 20.31
N GLN A 265 -31.57 23.25 20.36
CA GLN A 265 -32.29 22.90 21.58
C GLN A 265 -31.36 22.30 22.63
N ASN A 266 -30.44 21.42 22.23
CA ASN A 266 -29.42 20.86 23.14
C ASN A 266 -28.49 21.95 23.69
N LEU A 267 -28.04 22.89 22.85
CA LEU A 267 -27.21 24.02 23.28
C LEU A 267 -27.97 24.96 24.22
N GLU A 268 -29.25 25.22 23.96
CA GLU A 268 -30.11 26.04 24.82
C GLU A 268 -30.32 25.38 26.19
N VAL A 269 -30.60 24.07 26.23
CA VAL A 269 -30.72 23.31 27.49
C VAL A 269 -29.40 23.35 28.27
N GLN A 270 -28.27 23.16 27.59
CA GLN A 270 -26.96 23.11 28.24
C GLN A 270 -26.48 24.47 28.74
N LEU A 271 -26.95 25.57 28.13
CA LEU A 271 -26.74 26.95 28.59
C LEU A 271 -27.88 27.46 29.49
N SER A 272 -28.81 26.57 29.89
CA SER A 272 -29.96 26.84 30.77
C SER A 272 -30.90 27.95 30.27
N LEU A 273 -31.03 28.11 28.95
CA LEU A 273 -31.91 29.08 28.30
C LEU A 273 -33.33 28.48 28.15
N ASN A 274 -34.07 28.38 29.25
CA ASN A 274 -35.38 27.71 29.32
C ASN A 274 -36.60 28.55 28.85
N THR A 275 -36.40 29.71 28.23
CA THR A 275 -37.52 30.53 27.73
C THR A 275 -38.00 30.05 26.37
N ALA A 276 -39.31 30.17 26.07
CA ALA A 276 -39.89 29.79 24.78
C ALA A 276 -39.19 30.57 23.64
N VAL A 277 -38.36 29.87 22.88
CA VAL A 277 -37.51 30.50 21.87
C VAL A 277 -38.32 30.74 20.58
N PRO A 278 -38.22 31.92 19.94
CA PRO A 278 -38.89 32.16 18.67
C PRO A 278 -38.30 31.28 17.57
N LYS A 279 -39.15 30.78 16.66
CA LYS A 279 -38.84 29.77 15.62
C LYS A 279 -37.77 30.19 14.58
N ASN A 280 -37.20 31.40 14.65
CA ASN A 280 -36.22 31.89 13.67
C ASN A 280 -34.78 31.61 14.13
N VAL A 281 -34.13 30.64 13.47
CA VAL A 281 -32.78 30.10 13.73
C VAL A 281 -31.72 31.17 14.05
N TYR A 282 -31.66 32.28 13.30
CA TYR A 282 -30.63 33.30 13.46
C TYR A 282 -30.76 34.05 14.79
N THR A 283 -31.99 34.30 15.24
CA THR A 283 -32.22 34.97 16.53
C THR A 283 -31.84 34.09 17.72
N ARG A 284 -31.90 32.77 17.55
CA ARG A 284 -31.50 31.78 18.55
C ARG A 284 -29.99 31.68 18.69
N LEU A 285 -29.31 31.58 17.56
CA LEU A 285 -27.84 31.60 17.49
C LEU A 285 -27.28 32.87 18.16
N LYS A 286 -27.85 34.04 17.87
CA LYS A 286 -27.42 35.29 18.49
C LYS A 286 -27.56 35.28 20.01
N ARG A 287 -28.68 34.77 20.54
CA ARG A 287 -28.86 34.65 22.01
C ARG A 287 -27.91 33.65 22.65
N LEU A 288 -27.59 32.56 21.95
CA LEU A 288 -26.60 31.59 22.42
C LEU A 288 -25.22 32.23 22.50
N GLU A 289 -24.82 32.98 21.46
CA GLU A 289 -23.57 33.73 21.40
C GLU A 289 -23.49 34.78 22.51
N ASP A 290 -24.52 35.60 22.68
CA ASP A 290 -24.59 36.62 23.75
C ASP A 290 -24.47 35.97 25.15
N ARG A 291 -25.09 34.80 25.35
CA ARG A 291 -25.01 34.08 26.63
C ARG A 291 -23.62 33.49 26.87
N LEU A 292 -23.00 32.95 25.83
CA LEU A 292 -21.66 32.37 25.89
C LEU A 292 -20.62 33.46 26.20
N LEU A 293 -20.72 34.60 25.53
CA LEU A 293 -19.89 35.78 25.79
C LEU A 293 -20.06 36.29 27.23
N HIS A 294 -21.30 36.32 27.73
CA HIS A 294 -21.55 36.69 29.12
C HIS A 294 -20.93 35.69 30.11
N LEU A 295 -21.04 34.38 29.87
CA LEU A 295 -20.41 33.37 30.72
C LEU A 295 -18.88 33.47 30.70
N GLU A 296 -18.28 33.73 29.53
CA GLU A 296 -16.84 34.00 29.39
C GLU A 296 -16.42 35.25 30.18
N SER A 297 -17.24 36.30 30.18
CA SER A 297 -16.95 37.52 30.96
C SER A 297 -17.02 37.32 32.48
N ILE A 298 -17.83 36.37 32.96
CA ILE A 298 -17.91 36.03 34.39
C ILE A 298 -16.77 35.07 34.78
N SER A 299 -16.45 34.11 33.91
CA SER A 299 -15.38 33.14 34.13
C SER A 299 -14.66 32.84 32.81
N PRO A 300 -13.46 33.42 32.59
CA PRO A 300 -12.67 33.20 31.38
C PRO A 300 -12.24 31.73 31.18
N GLU A 301 -12.25 30.96 32.26
CA GLU A 301 -11.88 29.54 32.29
C GLU A 301 -12.98 28.63 31.72
N TYR A 302 -14.19 29.15 31.50
CA TYR A 302 -15.33 28.39 30.97
C TYR A 302 -15.02 27.73 29.62
N ILE A 303 -14.21 28.39 28.77
CA ILE A 303 -13.73 27.86 27.49
C ILE A 303 -12.95 26.54 27.66
N ASN A 304 -12.15 26.42 28.73
CA ASN A 304 -11.28 25.26 28.95
C ASN A 304 -12.07 23.99 29.30
N PHE A 305 -13.33 24.12 29.75
CA PHE A 305 -14.19 22.97 30.02
C PHE A 305 -14.60 22.23 28.74
N TRP A 306 -14.65 22.95 27.62
CA TRP A 306 -15.11 22.42 26.33
C TRP A 306 -13.96 22.00 25.41
N ASP A 307 -12.74 22.40 25.72
CA ASP A 307 -11.56 22.09 24.91
C ASP A 307 -11.03 20.67 25.20
N LYS A 308 -11.63 19.68 24.55
CA LYS A 308 -11.21 18.26 24.64
C LYS A 308 -9.91 17.96 23.89
N THR A 309 -9.25 18.94 23.29
CA THR A 309 -7.98 18.76 22.55
C THR A 309 -6.80 18.49 23.48
N HIS A 310 -6.88 18.91 24.75
CA HIS A 310 -5.82 18.69 25.75
C HIS A 310 -5.64 17.23 26.20
N LEU A 311 -6.59 16.34 25.93
CA LEU A 311 -6.48 14.91 26.26
C LEU A 311 -5.72 14.09 25.21
N ALA A 312 -5.51 14.63 24.01
CA ALA A 312 -4.96 13.86 22.88
C ALA A 312 -3.44 13.96 22.69
N ASN A 313 -2.72 14.83 23.42
CA ASN A 313 -1.32 15.16 23.08
C ASN A 313 -0.32 15.26 24.23
N LYS A 314 -0.55 14.59 25.38
CA LYS A 314 0.52 14.34 26.35
C LYS A 314 0.93 12.87 26.35
N PHE A 315 1.89 12.53 25.49
CA PHE A 315 2.79 11.41 25.78
C PHE A 315 3.59 11.77 27.04
N VAL A 316 3.06 11.41 28.20
CA VAL A 316 3.87 11.38 29.42
C VAL A 316 4.84 10.22 29.24
N LYS A 317 6.10 10.51 28.89
CA LYS A 317 7.18 9.55 29.08
C LYS A 317 7.11 9.12 30.55
N LYS A 318 6.74 7.87 30.84
CA LYS A 318 6.95 7.28 32.16
C LYS A 318 8.45 7.33 32.42
N LYS A 319 8.93 8.39 33.08
CA LYS A 319 10.25 8.38 33.72
C LYS A 319 10.13 7.38 34.85
N ILE A 320 10.82 6.25 34.69
CA ILE A 320 11.02 5.30 35.76
C ILE A 320 12.09 5.94 36.65
N PHE A 321 11.68 6.45 37.80
CA PHE A 321 12.60 7.01 38.79
C PHE A 321 13.18 5.86 39.61
N THR A 322 14.48 5.91 39.86
CA THR A 322 15.12 5.02 40.83
C THR A 322 14.71 5.42 42.25
N VAL A 323 14.76 4.49 43.21
CA VAL A 323 14.38 4.76 44.61
C VAL A 323 15.17 5.94 45.19
N GLN A 324 16.45 6.05 44.83
CA GLN A 324 17.32 7.16 45.26
C GLN A 324 16.89 8.51 44.71
N GLU A 325 16.40 8.57 43.45
CA GLU A 325 15.87 9.80 42.87
C GLU A 325 14.55 10.22 43.55
N ILE A 326 13.71 9.24 43.91
CA ILE A 326 12.45 9.50 44.63
C ILE A 326 12.75 10.09 46.01
N ASP A 327 13.68 9.50 46.77
CA ASP A 327 14.07 9.99 48.10
C ASP A 327 14.66 11.41 48.04
N SER A 328 15.44 11.72 46.99
CA SER A 328 15.98 13.08 46.79
C SER A 328 14.87 14.12 46.52
N LEU A 329 13.87 13.76 45.72
CA LEU A 329 12.74 14.63 45.39
C LEU A 329 11.83 14.86 46.60
N ILE A 330 11.65 13.84 47.45
CA ILE A 330 10.91 13.96 48.71
C ILE A 330 11.66 14.93 49.65
N SER A 331 12.98 14.78 49.81
CA SER A 331 13.77 15.67 50.66
C SER A 331 13.74 17.13 50.20
N ASP A 332 13.78 17.37 48.89
CA ASP A 332 13.70 18.72 48.32
C ASP A 332 12.30 19.35 48.50
N LEU A 333 11.24 18.54 48.44
CA LEU A 333 9.88 18.99 48.71
C LEU A 333 9.65 19.32 50.19
N GLU A 334 10.20 18.51 51.10
CA GLU A 334 10.13 18.77 52.54
C GLU A 334 10.88 20.06 52.91
N LYS A 335 12.03 20.33 52.28
CA LYS A 335 12.74 21.60 52.43
C LYS A 335 11.89 22.79 51.96
N LYS A 336 11.30 22.72 50.77
CA LYS A 336 10.42 23.79 50.27
C LYS A 336 9.19 24.01 51.15
N SER A 337 8.56 22.94 51.63
CA SER A 337 7.42 23.05 52.56
C SER A 337 7.81 23.64 53.91
N SER A 338 9.08 23.48 54.34
CA SER A 338 9.59 24.08 55.56
C SER A 338 9.98 25.56 55.41
N GLU A 339 10.34 25.99 54.20
CA GLU A 339 10.62 27.39 53.85
C GLU A 339 9.33 28.21 53.76
N ASP A 340 8.27 27.65 53.14
CA ASP A 340 6.95 28.31 53.03
C ASP A 340 6.22 28.47 54.37
N LYS A 341 6.64 27.77 55.44
CA LYS A 341 6.09 27.89 56.81
C LYS A 341 6.83 28.91 57.69
N LYS A 342 7.91 29.54 57.19
CA LYS A 342 8.71 30.55 57.93
C LYS A 342 8.49 31.99 57.45
N THR A 343 7.60 32.19 56.48
CA THR A 343 6.97 33.47 56.13
C THR A 343 5.51 33.44 56.57
#